data_AF-A0A8R1ECK3-F1
#
_entry.id   AF-A0A8R1ECK3-F1
#
_cell.length_a   1.000
_cell.length_b   1.000
_cell.length_c   1.000
_cell.angle_alpha   90.00
_cell.angle_beta   90.00
_cell.angle_gamma   90.00
#
_symmetry.space_group_name_H-M   'P 1'
#
loop_
_entity.id
_entity.type
_entity.pdbx_description
1 polymer ?
#
loop_
_entity_poly.entity_id
_entity_poly.type
_entity_poly.pdbx_seq_one_letter_code
_entity_poly.pdbx_strand_id
1 'polypeptide(L)'
;MTSLNKSIRSGDNPDITEERQKSTFDTHAMAAVIYGSSKIAQRRREISAATAQIPELADVKPLPFMTRDEKVEESIRKIAVLTKHQPHLINPSDSHEYLHLHKYVKWLRDISQPEVSQTRRFAADLLYTRSVVSLTMRVYTRYKTLITRSDRTKNFACIRKEQERPADESFFEDS
;
A
#
# COMPACT_ATOMS: atom_id res chain seq x y z
N MET A 1 -6.34 -41.32 4.86
CA MET A 1 -6.73 -40.99 3.47
C MET A 1 -6.99 -39.50 3.38
N THR A 2 -6.30 -38.79 2.50
CA THR A 2 -6.49 -37.35 2.27
C THR A 2 -7.72 -37.15 1.39
N SER A 3 -8.77 -36.51 1.90
CA SER A 3 -9.98 -36.19 1.11
C SER A 3 -9.65 -35.37 -0.15
N LEU A 4 -10.47 -35.49 -1.19
CA LEU A 4 -10.39 -34.66 -2.40
C LEU A 4 -10.69 -33.19 -2.08
N ASN A 5 -11.57 -32.94 -1.11
CA ASN A 5 -11.79 -31.61 -0.58
C ASN A 5 -10.73 -31.27 0.48
N LYS A 6 -9.89 -30.28 0.19
CA LYS A 6 -8.75 -29.88 1.04
C LYS A 6 -9.14 -28.88 2.13
N SER A 7 -10.42 -28.53 2.24
CA SER A 7 -10.95 -27.61 3.26
C SER A 7 -11.58 -28.31 4.46
N ILE A 8 -11.63 -29.66 4.47
CA ILE A 8 -12.09 -30.42 5.64
C ILE A 8 -11.08 -30.30 6.77
N ARG A 9 -11.55 -29.93 7.96
CA ARG A 9 -10.74 -29.85 9.18
C ARG A 9 -11.38 -30.66 10.32
N SER A 10 -10.57 -31.07 11.28
CA SER A 10 -11.05 -31.69 12.52
C SER A 10 -11.85 -30.67 13.33
N GLY A 11 -13.04 -31.05 13.80
CA GLY A 11 -13.94 -30.16 14.54
C GLY A 11 -14.87 -29.31 13.68
N ASP A 12 -14.87 -29.50 12.36
CA ASP A 12 -15.90 -28.95 11.47
C ASP A 12 -17.28 -29.53 11.83
N ASN A 13 -18.34 -28.76 11.57
CA ASN A 13 -19.71 -29.26 11.68
C ASN A 13 -19.88 -30.54 10.83
N PRO A 14 -20.43 -31.64 11.38
CA PRO A 14 -20.64 -32.88 10.64
C PRO A 14 -21.44 -32.68 9.35
N ASP A 15 -22.49 -31.87 9.36
CA ASP A 15 -23.35 -31.63 8.18
C ASP A 15 -22.53 -31.06 7.00
N ILE A 16 -21.65 -30.09 7.30
CA ILE A 16 -20.77 -29.48 6.29
C ILE A 16 -19.69 -30.48 5.84
N THR A 17 -19.24 -31.33 6.76
CA THR A 17 -18.22 -32.33 6.48
C THR A 17 -18.76 -33.41 5.53
N GLU A 18 -19.99 -33.88 5.74
CA GLU A 18 -20.67 -34.83 4.86
C GLU A 18 -20.79 -34.28 3.43
N GLU A 19 -21.17 -33.01 3.27
CA GLU A 19 -21.24 -32.37 1.95
C GLU A 19 -19.86 -32.27 1.29
N ARG A 20 -18.81 -31.96 2.05
CA ARG A 20 -17.45 -31.88 1.52
C ARG A 20 -16.87 -33.24 1.15
N GLN A 21 -17.29 -34.31 1.82
CA GLN A 21 -16.86 -35.68 1.52
C GLN A 21 -17.43 -36.20 0.19
N LYS A 22 -18.60 -35.69 -0.24
CA LYS A 22 -19.23 -36.01 -1.54
C LYS A 22 -18.49 -35.39 -2.74
N SER A 23 -17.43 -34.61 -2.52
CA SER A 23 -16.66 -33.95 -3.58
C SER A 23 -16.05 -34.97 -4.55
N THR A 24 -16.30 -34.80 -5.84
CA THR A 24 -15.79 -35.67 -6.92
C THR A 24 -14.46 -35.20 -7.53
N PHE A 25 -13.99 -34.02 -7.17
CA PHE A 25 -12.77 -33.42 -7.72
C PHE A 25 -11.87 -32.84 -6.63
N ASP A 26 -10.59 -32.68 -6.96
CA ASP A 26 -9.63 -32.01 -6.08
C ASP A 26 -9.84 -30.49 -6.08
N THR A 27 -10.16 -29.96 -4.91
CA THR A 27 -10.36 -28.51 -4.70
C THR A 27 -9.10 -27.67 -4.99
N HIS A 28 -7.90 -28.23 -4.83
CA HIS A 28 -6.67 -27.51 -5.19
C HIS A 28 -6.45 -27.45 -6.69
N ALA A 29 -6.72 -28.54 -7.41
CA ALA A 29 -6.73 -28.54 -8.87
C ALA A 29 -7.79 -27.56 -9.41
N MET A 30 -8.99 -27.53 -8.83
CA MET A 30 -10.02 -26.56 -9.19
C MET A 30 -9.57 -25.11 -8.92
N ALA A 31 -8.92 -24.85 -7.78
CA ALA A 31 -8.38 -23.52 -7.48
C ALA A 31 -7.31 -23.07 -8.50
N ALA A 32 -6.51 -24.01 -9.01
CA ALA A 32 -5.54 -23.73 -10.07
C ALA A 32 -6.24 -23.28 -11.36
N VAL A 33 -7.38 -23.89 -11.71
CA VAL A 33 -8.21 -23.48 -12.85
C VAL A 33 -8.80 -22.08 -12.62
N ILE A 34 -9.38 -21.82 -11.45
CA ILE A 34 -10.01 -20.53 -11.10
C ILE A 34 -9.01 -19.37 -11.17
N TYR A 35 -7.80 -19.57 -10.64
CA TYR A 35 -6.79 -18.52 -10.56
C TYR A 35 -5.81 -18.53 -11.74
N GLY A 36 -6.02 -19.39 -12.73
CA GLY A 36 -5.22 -19.49 -13.94
C GLY A 36 -3.85 -20.17 -13.78
N SER A 37 -3.43 -20.50 -12.55
CA SER A 37 -2.26 -21.35 -12.33
C SER A 37 -2.25 -22.01 -10.95
N SER A 38 -1.62 -23.18 -10.87
CA SER A 38 -1.37 -23.88 -9.61
C SER A 38 -0.47 -23.08 -8.67
N LYS A 39 0.57 -22.44 -9.22
CA LYS A 39 1.52 -21.61 -8.45
C LYS A 39 0.82 -20.43 -7.77
N ILE A 40 -0.04 -19.70 -8.49
CA ILE A 40 -0.80 -18.58 -7.90
C ILE A 40 -1.76 -19.11 -6.83
N ALA A 41 -2.48 -20.19 -7.10
CA ALA A 41 -3.42 -20.78 -6.14
C ALA A 41 -2.72 -21.22 -4.85
N GLN A 42 -1.53 -21.82 -4.96
CA GLN A 42 -0.69 -22.18 -3.82
C GLN A 42 -0.21 -20.95 -3.06
N ARG A 43 0.38 -19.97 -3.76
CA ARG A 43 0.91 -18.75 -3.14
C ARG A 43 -0.16 -17.98 -2.37
N ARG A 44 -1.40 -17.95 -2.87
CA ARG A 44 -2.54 -17.34 -2.15
C ARG A 44 -2.81 -18.00 -0.80
N ARG A 45 -2.69 -19.33 -0.71
CA ARG A 45 -2.83 -20.07 0.56
C ARG A 45 -1.68 -19.77 1.50
N GLU A 46 -0.46 -19.71 0.99
CA GLU A 46 0.73 -19.38 1.77
C GLU A 46 0.65 -17.96 2.34
N ILE A 47 0.23 -16.98 1.54
CA ILE A 47 0.01 -15.59 1.98
C ILE A 47 -1.07 -15.54 3.06
N SER A 48 -2.20 -16.21 2.86
CA SER A 48 -3.28 -16.25 3.87
C SER A 48 -2.83 -16.92 5.17
N ALA A 49 -2.06 -18.01 5.09
CA ALA A 49 -1.50 -18.69 6.25
C ALA A 49 -0.48 -17.80 6.99
N ALA A 50 0.44 -17.14 6.27
CA ALA A 50 1.41 -16.22 6.84
C ALA A 50 0.74 -15.00 7.48
N THR A 51 -0.30 -14.46 6.85
CA THR A 51 -1.06 -13.31 7.39
C THR A 51 -1.82 -13.70 8.65
N ALA A 52 -2.34 -14.93 8.75
CA ALA A 52 -3.02 -15.43 9.94
C ALA A 52 -2.08 -15.53 11.18
N GLN A 53 -0.77 -15.58 10.98
CA GLN A 53 0.22 -15.55 12.06
C GLN A 53 0.50 -14.14 12.61
N ILE A 54 -0.05 -13.09 11.98
CA ILE A 54 0.13 -11.70 12.40
C ILE A 54 -1.18 -11.23 13.05
N PRO A 55 -1.31 -11.33 14.39
CA PRO A 55 -2.56 -10.99 15.09
C PRO A 55 -2.92 -9.51 14.95
N GLU A 56 -1.93 -8.64 14.76
CA GLU A 56 -2.14 -7.22 14.49
C GLU A 56 -2.95 -6.95 13.21
N LEU A 57 -2.99 -7.89 12.25
CA LEU A 57 -3.80 -7.74 11.03
C LEU A 57 -5.24 -8.25 11.19
N ALA A 58 -5.56 -8.92 12.30
CA ALA A 58 -6.93 -9.33 12.63
C ALA A 58 -7.82 -8.11 12.90
N ASP A 59 -9.13 -8.26 12.65
CA ASP A 59 -10.12 -7.25 13.02
C ASP A 59 -10.26 -7.17 14.54
N VAL A 60 -10.23 -5.94 15.11
CA VAL A 60 -10.42 -5.73 16.55
C VAL A 60 -11.81 -6.18 17.03
N LYS A 61 -12.82 -5.93 16.20
CA LYS A 61 -14.20 -6.40 16.37
C LYS A 61 -14.82 -6.66 14.99
N PRO A 62 -15.90 -7.45 14.89
CA PRO A 62 -16.59 -7.63 13.63
C PRO A 62 -16.98 -6.28 13.00
N LEU A 63 -16.68 -6.10 11.71
CA LEU A 63 -16.95 -4.88 10.96
C LEU A 63 -18.41 -4.37 11.05
N PRO A 64 -19.45 -5.24 11.11
CA PRO A 64 -20.82 -4.76 11.28
C PRO A 64 -21.06 -3.98 12.58
N PHE A 65 -20.20 -4.16 13.59
CA PHE A 65 -20.28 -3.46 14.86
C PHE A 65 -19.37 -2.22 14.93
N MET A 66 -18.74 -1.87 13.79
CA MET A 66 -17.96 -0.65 13.66
C MET A 66 -18.79 0.46 12.99
N THR A 67 -18.71 1.67 13.55
CA THR A 67 -19.17 2.88 12.86
C THR A 67 -18.29 3.16 11.62
N ARG A 68 -18.71 4.11 10.79
CA ARG A 68 -17.91 4.51 9.61
C ARG A 68 -16.50 4.98 10.01
N ASP A 69 -16.40 5.79 11.05
CA ASP A 69 -15.13 6.37 11.48
C ASP A 69 -14.23 5.28 12.10
N GLU A 70 -14.81 4.39 12.91
CA GLU A 70 -14.09 3.22 13.44
C GLU A 70 -13.55 2.32 12.31
N LYS A 71 -14.28 2.15 11.20
CA LYS A 71 -13.79 1.40 10.03
C LYS A 71 -12.62 2.09 9.35
N VAL A 72 -12.62 3.43 9.30
CA VAL A 72 -11.52 4.21 8.72
C VAL A 72 -10.28 4.09 9.61
N GLU A 73 -10.43 4.28 10.91
CA GLU A 73 -9.34 4.13 11.88
C GLU A 73 -8.74 2.72 11.85
N GLU A 74 -9.59 1.69 11.86
CA GLU A 74 -9.15 0.30 11.77
C GLU A 74 -8.41 0.02 10.45
N SER A 75 -8.90 0.59 9.35
CA SER A 75 -8.24 0.46 8.04
C SER A 75 -6.86 1.13 8.04
N ILE A 76 -6.72 2.31 8.63
CA ILE A 76 -5.44 3.01 8.75
C ILE A 76 -4.47 2.18 9.60
N ARG A 77 -4.93 1.67 10.75
CA ARG A 77 -4.15 0.79 11.63
C ARG A 77 -3.62 -0.43 10.88
N LYS A 78 -4.49 -1.14 10.15
CA LYS A 78 -4.09 -2.31 9.35
C LYS A 78 -3.13 -1.98 8.23
N ILE A 79 -3.31 -0.86 7.53
CA ILE A 79 -2.39 -0.43 6.46
C ILE A 79 -0.99 -0.13 7.03
N ALA A 80 -0.90 0.50 8.20
CA ALA A 80 0.38 0.80 8.85
C ALA A 80 1.13 -0.49 9.20
N VAL A 81 0.45 -1.46 9.83
CA VAL A 81 1.01 -2.78 10.14
C VAL A 81 1.37 -3.53 8.86
N LEU A 82 0.48 -3.52 7.86
CA LEU A 82 0.71 -4.19 6.58
C LEU A 82 1.97 -3.68 5.90
N THR A 83 2.16 -2.36 5.84
CA THR A 83 3.34 -1.74 5.21
C THR A 83 4.65 -2.21 5.85
N LYS A 84 4.65 -2.45 7.17
CA LYS A 84 5.80 -3.00 7.91
C LYS A 84 6.08 -4.47 7.57
N HIS A 85 5.03 -5.30 7.44
CA HIS A 85 5.18 -6.74 7.21
C HIS A 85 5.21 -7.14 5.73
N GLN A 86 4.74 -6.28 4.82
CA GLN A 86 4.56 -6.57 3.40
C GLN A 86 5.80 -7.16 2.71
N PRO A 87 7.03 -6.63 2.87
CA PRO A 87 8.22 -7.17 2.19
C PRO A 87 8.56 -8.61 2.59
N HIS A 88 8.10 -9.05 3.76
CA HIS A 88 8.32 -10.41 4.27
C HIS A 88 7.21 -11.37 3.86
N LEU A 89 6.03 -10.84 3.47
CA LEU A 89 4.86 -11.64 3.11
C LEU A 89 4.77 -11.91 1.61
N ILE A 90 5.17 -10.95 0.78
CA ILE A 90 4.99 -11.01 -0.68
C ILE A 90 6.18 -10.40 -1.41
N ASN A 91 6.29 -10.74 -2.69
CA ASN A 91 7.12 -9.97 -3.62
C ASN A 91 6.35 -8.69 -4.05
N PRO A 92 6.79 -7.46 -3.71
CA PRO A 92 6.08 -6.23 -4.07
C PRO A 92 5.99 -5.99 -5.58
N SER A 93 6.87 -6.59 -6.37
CA SER A 93 6.86 -6.49 -7.83
C SER A 93 5.81 -7.41 -8.49
N ASP A 94 5.28 -8.39 -7.77
CA ASP A 94 4.22 -9.27 -8.26
C ASP A 94 2.84 -8.66 -7.96
N SER A 95 2.19 -8.20 -9.03
CA SER A 95 0.83 -7.63 -8.97
C SER A 95 -0.20 -8.61 -8.38
N HIS A 96 -0.09 -9.91 -8.66
CA HIS A 96 -1.05 -10.91 -8.17
C HIS A 96 -0.94 -11.12 -6.66
N GLU A 97 0.29 -11.19 -6.14
CA GLU A 97 0.53 -11.31 -4.70
C GLU A 97 0.12 -10.03 -3.96
N TYR A 98 0.50 -8.87 -4.50
CA TYR A 98 0.13 -7.56 -3.97
C TYR A 98 -1.39 -7.40 -3.86
N LEU A 99 -2.11 -7.69 -4.94
CA LEU A 99 -3.58 -7.60 -4.96
C LEU A 99 -4.24 -8.61 -4.02
N HIS A 100 -3.72 -9.84 -3.89
CA HIS A 100 -4.28 -10.82 -2.97
C HIS A 100 -4.09 -10.40 -1.52
N LEU A 101 -2.88 -9.98 -1.14
CA LEU A 101 -2.59 -9.50 0.22
C LEU A 101 -3.46 -8.29 0.58
N HIS A 102 -3.52 -7.29 -0.30
CA HIS A 102 -4.36 -6.12 -0.08
C HIS A 102 -5.84 -6.47 -0.02
N LYS A 103 -6.36 -7.40 -0.82
CA LYS A 103 -7.77 -7.83 -0.70
C LYS A 103 -8.06 -8.60 0.58
N TYR A 104 -7.08 -9.37 1.08
CA TYR A 104 -7.23 -10.16 2.29
C TYR A 104 -7.23 -9.29 3.55
N VAL A 105 -6.36 -8.27 3.59
CA VAL A 105 -6.20 -7.38 4.74
C VAL A 105 -7.13 -6.17 4.68
N LYS A 106 -7.36 -5.64 3.46
CA LYS A 106 -8.11 -4.41 3.22
C LYS A 106 -9.46 -4.73 2.60
N TRP A 107 -10.51 -4.46 3.37
CA TRP A 107 -11.88 -4.50 2.88
C TRP A 107 -12.27 -3.18 2.22
N LEU A 108 -11.61 -2.88 1.09
CA LEU A 108 -11.97 -1.74 0.22
C LEU A 108 -13.40 -1.82 -0.32
N ARG A 109 -14.06 -2.98 -0.22
CA ARG A 109 -15.40 -3.19 -0.77
C ARG A 109 -16.50 -2.55 0.08
N ASP A 110 -16.29 -2.46 1.39
CA ASP A 110 -17.35 -2.04 2.33
C ASP A 110 -17.31 -0.54 2.67
N ILE A 111 -16.14 0.09 2.54
CA ILE A 111 -16.00 1.55 2.70
C ILE A 111 -16.59 2.30 1.48
N SER A 112 -16.70 1.60 0.33
CA SER A 112 -17.17 2.14 -0.95
C SER A 112 -18.57 1.66 -1.34
N GLN A 113 -19.41 1.24 -0.39
CA GLN A 113 -20.87 1.25 -0.59
C GLN A 113 -21.41 2.58 -0.05
N PRO A 114 -21.30 3.71 -0.78
CA PRO A 114 -22.25 4.78 -0.54
C PRO A 114 -23.62 4.21 -0.89
N GLU A 115 -24.63 4.50 -0.09
CA GLU A 115 -26.00 4.26 -0.51
C GLU A 115 -26.21 4.75 -1.95
N VAL A 116 -27.01 3.99 -2.70
CA VAL A 116 -27.15 3.99 -4.17
C VAL A 116 -27.54 5.36 -4.78
N SER A 117 -27.67 6.42 -3.98
CA SER A 117 -28.02 7.79 -4.38
C SER A 117 -26.83 8.73 -4.67
N GLN A 118 -25.57 8.37 -4.36
CA GLN A 118 -24.42 9.29 -4.43
C GLN A 118 -23.32 8.95 -5.46
N THR A 119 -23.61 8.09 -6.43
CA THR A 119 -22.65 7.63 -7.45
C THR A 119 -22.24 8.67 -8.50
N ARG A 120 -22.83 9.87 -8.54
CA ARG A 120 -22.47 10.91 -9.53
C ARG A 120 -21.33 11.84 -9.12
N ARG A 121 -20.91 11.88 -7.84
CA ARG A 121 -19.85 12.82 -7.38
C ARG A 121 -18.43 12.22 -7.39
N PHE A 122 -18.28 10.91 -7.23
CA PHE A 122 -16.95 10.27 -7.11
C PHE A 122 -16.12 10.24 -8.41
N ALA A 123 -16.75 10.29 -9.58
CA ALA A 123 -16.02 10.40 -10.85
C ALA A 123 -15.26 11.74 -10.97
N ALA A 124 -15.74 12.80 -10.32
CA ALA A 124 -15.06 14.09 -10.29
C ALA A 124 -13.83 14.08 -9.35
N ASP A 125 -13.90 13.38 -8.22
CA ASP A 125 -12.80 13.32 -7.24
C ASP A 125 -11.60 12.46 -7.71
N LEU A 126 -11.85 11.42 -8.50
CA LEU A 126 -10.76 10.63 -9.10
C LEU A 126 -9.98 11.41 -10.18
N LEU A 127 -10.65 12.32 -10.87
CA LEU A 127 -10.01 13.25 -11.81
C LEU A 127 -9.27 14.37 -11.06
N TYR A 128 -9.81 14.84 -9.94
CA TYR A 128 -9.19 15.85 -9.10
C TYR A 128 -7.88 15.35 -8.45
N THR A 129 -7.88 14.15 -7.87
CA THR A 129 -6.67 13.57 -7.24
C THR A 129 -5.53 13.32 -8.24
N ARG A 130 -5.82 12.92 -9.49
CA ARG A 130 -4.78 12.84 -10.55
C ARG A 130 -4.22 14.22 -10.94
N SER A 131 -5.06 15.26 -10.94
CA SER A 131 -4.65 16.64 -11.25
C SER A 131 -3.75 17.23 -10.15
N VAL A 132 -4.13 17.09 -8.88
CA VAL A 132 -3.38 17.69 -7.76
C VAL A 132 -2.00 17.03 -7.59
N VAL A 133 -1.89 15.70 -7.76
CA VAL A 133 -0.59 14.99 -7.71
C VAL A 133 0.33 15.40 -8.87
N SER A 134 -0.23 15.68 -10.05
CA SER A 134 0.54 16.19 -11.19
C SER A 134 1.05 17.62 -10.95
N LEU A 135 0.22 18.50 -10.36
CA LEU A 135 0.60 19.87 -10.05
C LEU A 135 1.65 19.94 -8.94
N THR A 136 1.51 19.16 -7.85
CA THR A 136 2.49 19.16 -6.76
C THR A 136 3.85 18.63 -7.20
N MET A 137 3.88 17.61 -8.07
CA MET A 137 5.13 17.11 -8.66
C MET A 137 5.81 18.15 -9.56
N ARG A 138 5.05 18.93 -10.34
CA ARG A 138 5.57 20.02 -11.20
C ARG A 138 6.10 21.21 -10.39
N VAL A 139 5.44 21.55 -9.29
CA VAL A 139 5.90 22.61 -8.36
C VAL A 139 7.18 22.17 -7.65
N TYR A 140 7.23 20.93 -7.17
CA TYR A 140 8.41 20.38 -6.49
C TYR A 140 9.64 20.31 -7.42
N THR A 141 9.46 19.91 -8.69
CA THR A 141 10.57 19.92 -9.67
C THR A 141 11.05 21.33 -9.97
N ARG A 142 10.15 22.31 -10.13
CA ARG A 142 10.54 23.73 -10.30
C ARG A 142 11.30 24.26 -9.08
N TYR A 143 10.82 23.98 -7.87
CA TYR A 143 11.47 24.44 -6.64
C TYR A 143 12.89 23.86 -6.49
N LYS A 144 13.07 22.57 -6.81
CA LYS A 144 14.39 21.91 -6.78
C LYS A 144 15.36 22.47 -7.83
N THR A 145 14.87 22.86 -9.02
CA THR A 145 15.70 23.55 -10.03
C THR A 145 16.06 24.99 -9.66
N LEU A 146 15.20 25.68 -8.90
CA LEU A 146 15.46 27.05 -8.43
C LEU A 146 16.46 27.09 -7.29
N ILE A 147 16.41 26.14 -6.35
CA ILE A 147 17.40 26.01 -5.26
C ILE A 147 18.79 25.71 -5.82
N THR A 148 18.91 24.75 -6.74
CA THR A 148 20.20 24.40 -7.36
C THR A 148 20.77 25.51 -8.25
N ARG A 149 19.94 26.37 -8.84
CA ARG A 149 20.37 27.61 -9.51
C ARG A 149 20.82 28.69 -8.51
N SER A 150 20.10 28.86 -7.39
CA SER A 150 20.45 29.82 -6.35
C SER A 150 21.81 29.52 -5.72
N ASP A 151 22.10 28.26 -5.43
CA ASP A 151 23.37 27.84 -4.84
C ASP A 151 24.55 27.99 -5.81
N ARG A 152 24.33 27.78 -7.12
CA ARG A 152 25.34 28.11 -8.13
C ARG A 152 25.62 29.62 -8.19
N THR A 153 24.59 30.46 -8.19
CA THR A 153 24.77 31.93 -8.26
C THR A 153 25.43 32.53 -7.03
N LYS A 154 25.20 31.96 -5.83
CA LYS A 154 25.89 32.39 -4.59
C LYS A 154 27.37 32.03 -4.60
N ASN A 155 27.74 30.87 -5.14
CA ASN A 155 29.14 30.49 -5.30
C ASN A 155 29.90 31.39 -6.31
N PHE A 156 29.26 31.81 -7.41
CA PHE A 156 29.90 32.76 -8.34
C PHE A 156 30.01 34.19 -7.78
N ALA A 157 29.07 34.63 -6.95
CA ALA A 157 29.14 35.95 -6.29
C ALA A 157 30.22 36.00 -5.20
N CYS A 158 30.48 34.88 -4.51
CA CYS A 158 31.57 34.76 -3.55
C CYS A 158 32.94 34.81 -4.24
N ILE A 159 33.10 34.11 -5.36
CA ILE A 159 34.36 34.07 -6.11
C ILE A 159 34.69 35.43 -6.76
N ARG A 160 33.68 36.19 -7.24
CA ARG A 160 33.91 37.51 -7.85
C ARG A 160 34.32 38.58 -6.83
N LYS A 161 33.77 38.55 -5.60
CA LYS A 161 34.16 39.49 -4.52
C LYS A 161 35.58 39.26 -4.00
N GLU A 162 36.10 38.04 -4.11
CA GLU A 162 37.48 37.72 -3.71
C GLU A 162 38.52 38.29 -4.70
N GLN A 163 38.17 38.45 -5.98
CA GLN A 163 39.05 38.97 -7.04
C GLN A 163 39.06 40.50 -7.18
N GLU A 164 38.10 41.21 -6.58
CA GLU A 164 37.95 42.68 -6.70
C GLU A 164 38.48 43.45 -5.47
N ARG A 165 39.26 42.82 -4.58
CA ARG A 165 39.87 43.53 -3.44
C ARG A 165 41.08 44.33 -3.93
N PRO A 166 41.04 45.67 -3.96
CA PRO A 166 42.21 46.45 -4.36
C PRO A 166 43.33 46.26 -3.33
N ALA A 167 44.55 46.10 -3.84
CA ALA A 167 45.79 46.23 -3.08
C ALA A 167 46.07 47.73 -2.86
N ASP A 168 46.65 48.02 -1.68
CA ASP A 168 47.19 49.31 -1.24
C ASP A 168 46.12 50.37 -0.88
N GLU A 169 46.26 51.20 0.15
CA GLU A 169 47.46 51.91 0.61
C GLU A 169 47.49 52.13 2.14
N SER A 170 48.72 52.21 2.63
CA SER A 170 49.22 52.53 3.97
C SER A 170 48.94 53.96 4.48
N PHE A 171 49.37 54.21 5.74
CA PHE A 171 49.63 55.51 6.44
C PHE A 171 48.48 56.10 7.29
N PHE A 172 48.65 56.58 8.54
CA PHE A 172 49.74 56.62 9.55
C PHE A 172 49.14 57.05 10.93
N GLU A 173 49.89 56.75 12.01
CA GLU A 173 50.02 57.35 13.36
C GLU A 173 48.87 58.10 14.10
N ASP A 174 48.68 57.75 15.38
CA ASP A 174 48.90 58.65 16.52
C ASP A 174 48.66 57.95 17.89
N SER A 175 49.72 57.77 18.69
CA SER A 175 49.82 57.97 20.17
C SER A 175 51.10 57.38 20.74
#